data_AF-A0A7R9LGS6-F1
#
_entry.id   AF-A0A7R9LGS6-F1
#
_cell.length_a   1.000
_cell.length_b   1.000
_cell.length_c   1.000
_cell.angle_alpha   90.00
_cell.angle_beta   90.00
_cell.angle_gamma   90.00
#
_symmetry.space_group_name_H-M   'P 1'
#
loop_
_entity.id
_entity.type
_entity.pdbx_description
1 polymer ?
#
loop_
_entity_poly.entity_id
_entity_poly.type
_entity_poly.pdbx_seq_one_letter_code
_entity_poly.pdbx_strand_id
1 'polypeptide(L)'
;SCCWAQTRTIGQAGLNLLEVSEGFVATFYADQVGQITIGYGHACIWHNNCVDITPPITMDQGVQILMSDLVEFENCVNAAAPQLNQNQFDAVS
;
A
#
# COMPACT_ATOMS: atom_id res chain seq x y z
N SER A 1 24.84 -19.36 14.67
CA SER A 1 24.33 -18.13 14.01
C SER A 1 22.92 -18.42 13.54
N CYS A 2 21.91 -18.06 14.34
CA CYS A 2 20.52 -18.43 14.08
C CYS A 2 19.79 -17.29 13.35
N CYS A 3 19.23 -17.63 12.19
CA CYS A 3 18.09 -17.01 11.51
C CYS A 3 18.16 -15.51 11.19
N TRP A 4 18.57 -15.22 9.97
CA TRP A 4 18.06 -14.06 9.22
C TRP A 4 16.59 -14.36 8.87
N ALA A 5 15.65 -14.02 9.74
CA ALA A 5 14.26 -13.94 9.30
C ALA A 5 14.20 -12.80 8.29
N GLN A 6 14.03 -13.14 7.01
CA GLN A 6 13.95 -12.16 5.94
C GLN A 6 12.64 -11.38 6.12
N THR A 7 12.73 -10.09 6.46
CA THR A 7 11.59 -9.17 6.37
C THR A 7 11.17 -9.14 4.90
N ARG A 8 9.95 -9.57 4.63
CA ARG A 8 9.38 -9.59 3.28
C ARG A 8 8.70 -8.26 3.01
N THR A 9 8.83 -7.81 1.78
CA THR A 9 8.08 -6.69 1.21
C THR A 9 7.35 -7.22 -0.01
N ILE A 10 6.29 -6.56 -0.43
CA ILE A 10 5.52 -6.95 -1.61
C ILE A 10 6.45 -7.01 -2.83
N GLY A 11 6.32 -8.08 -3.61
CA GLY A 11 6.99 -8.21 -4.89
C GLY A 11 6.30 -7.37 -5.98
N GLN A 12 7.00 -7.14 -7.09
CA GLN A 12 6.44 -6.40 -8.23
C GLN A 12 5.14 -7.01 -8.76
N ALA A 13 5.00 -8.34 -8.72
CA ALA A 13 3.79 -9.01 -9.16
C ALA A 13 2.58 -8.68 -8.27
N GLY A 14 2.77 -8.65 -6.94
CA GLY A 14 1.72 -8.24 -5.99
C GLY A 14 1.36 -6.77 -6.16
N LEU A 15 2.36 -5.90 -6.27
CA LEU A 15 2.16 -4.47 -6.52
C LEU A 15 1.35 -4.21 -7.79
N ASN A 16 1.69 -4.89 -8.90
CA ASN A 16 0.94 -4.77 -10.14
C ASN A 16 -0.53 -5.24 -10.01
N LEU A 17 -0.79 -6.24 -9.17
CA LEU A 17 -2.16 -6.70 -8.93
C LEU A 17 -2.96 -5.65 -8.15
N LEU A 18 -2.36 -5.04 -7.13
CA LEU A 18 -2.97 -3.96 -6.34
C LEU A 18 -3.29 -2.74 -7.22
N GLU A 19 -2.34 -2.30 -8.05
CA GLU A 19 -2.55 -1.16 -8.95
C GLU A 19 -3.74 -1.38 -9.89
N VAL A 20 -3.89 -2.60 -10.42
CA VAL A 20 -4.99 -2.96 -11.31
C VAL A 20 -6.31 -3.13 -10.57
N SER A 21 -6.30 -3.66 -9.33
CA SER A 21 -7.52 -3.87 -8.55
C SER A 21 -8.09 -2.59 -7.97
N GLU A 22 -7.23 -1.71 -7.43
CA GLU A 22 -7.61 -0.44 -6.81
C GLU A 22 -7.94 0.62 -7.86
N GLY A 23 -7.14 0.67 -8.93
CA GLY A 23 -7.20 1.73 -9.93
C GLY A 23 -6.63 3.06 -9.43
N PHE A 24 -6.14 3.88 -10.36
CA PHE A 24 -5.48 5.14 -10.05
C PHE A 24 -6.42 6.35 -10.21
N VAL A 25 -6.48 7.21 -9.19
CA VAL A 25 -7.14 8.52 -9.25
C VAL A 25 -6.17 9.64 -8.89
N ALA A 26 -5.88 10.51 -9.85
CA ALA A 26 -4.88 11.57 -9.70
C ALA A 26 -5.29 12.69 -8.73
N THR A 27 -6.58 12.86 -8.46
CA THR A 27 -7.14 13.94 -7.63
C THR A 27 -7.85 13.36 -6.41
N PHE A 28 -8.09 14.18 -5.39
CA PHE A 28 -8.96 13.79 -4.28
C PHE A 28 -10.36 13.41 -4.77
N TYR A 29 -10.89 12.33 -4.25
CA TYR A 29 -12.25 11.85 -4.49
C TYR A 29 -12.87 11.36 -3.17
N ALA A 30 -14.20 11.26 -3.14
CA ALA A 30 -14.89 10.59 -2.06
C ALA A 30 -15.03 9.10 -2.41
N ASP A 31 -14.60 8.22 -1.52
CA ASP A 31 -14.81 6.78 -1.68
C ASP A 31 -16.29 6.38 -1.44
N GLN A 32 -16.58 5.07 -1.46
CA GLN A 32 -17.94 4.55 -1.30
C GLN A 32 -18.59 4.89 0.06
N VAL A 33 -17.80 5.23 1.07
CA VAL A 33 -18.28 5.61 2.41
C VAL A 33 -18.09 7.10 2.70
N GLY A 34 -17.66 7.89 1.71
CA GLY A 34 -17.52 9.34 1.80
C GLY A 34 -16.20 9.84 2.35
N GLN A 35 -15.17 8.99 2.49
CA GLN A 35 -13.84 9.41 2.92
C GLN A 35 -13.07 10.03 1.76
N ILE A 36 -12.29 11.07 2.07
CA ILE A 36 -11.41 11.70 1.07
C ILE A 36 -10.23 10.77 0.82
N THR A 37 -10.07 10.38 -0.43
CA THR A 37 -9.10 9.38 -0.89
C THR A 37 -8.37 9.90 -2.13
N ILE A 38 -7.15 9.42 -2.39
CA ILE A 38 -6.35 9.77 -3.58
C ILE A 38 -5.45 8.59 -4.00
N GLY A 39 -4.99 8.58 -5.26
CA GLY A 39 -4.04 7.57 -5.75
C GLY A 39 -4.70 6.20 -5.87
N TYR A 40 -4.06 5.19 -5.27
CA TYR A 40 -4.53 3.80 -5.19
C TYR A 40 -5.19 3.54 -3.83
N GLY A 41 -6.24 4.28 -3.49
CA GLY A 41 -7.02 4.03 -2.26
C GLY A 41 -6.48 4.67 -0.97
N HIS A 42 -5.53 5.61 -1.04
CA HIS A 42 -4.97 6.27 0.15
C HIS A 42 -6.00 7.18 0.86
N ALA A 43 -6.47 6.76 2.04
CA ALA A 43 -7.55 7.43 2.78
C ALA A 43 -7.02 8.52 3.72
N CYS A 44 -7.20 9.79 3.36
CA CYS A 44 -6.57 10.94 4.03
C CYS A 44 -6.85 11.08 5.52
N ILE A 45 -7.98 10.54 6.00
CA ILE A 45 -8.35 10.62 7.42
C ILE A 45 -7.31 9.97 8.35
N TRP A 46 -6.56 8.98 7.86
CA TRP A 46 -5.52 8.29 8.61
C TRP A 46 -4.12 8.89 8.41
N HIS A 47 -3.97 9.81 7.44
CA HIS A 47 -2.68 10.33 6.98
C HIS A 47 -2.62 11.86 7.07
N ASN A 48 -2.84 12.38 8.29
CA ASN A 48 -2.79 13.81 8.58
C ASN A 48 -3.65 14.67 7.63
N ASN A 49 -4.81 14.16 7.22
CA ASN A 49 -5.71 14.79 6.23
C ASN A 49 -5.02 15.12 4.89
N CYS A 50 -3.99 14.38 4.50
CA CYS A 50 -3.25 14.57 3.25
C CYS A 50 -2.70 15.99 3.04
N VAL A 51 -2.41 16.74 4.11
CA VAL A 51 -1.96 18.15 3.99
C VAL A 51 -0.67 18.32 3.18
N ASP A 52 0.14 17.27 3.08
CA ASP A 52 1.41 17.26 2.35
C ASP A 52 1.26 16.78 0.89
N ILE A 53 0.06 16.41 0.45
CA ILE A 53 -0.22 15.94 -0.90
C ILE A 53 -0.83 17.05 -1.74
N THR A 54 -0.20 17.37 -2.86
CA THR A 54 -0.71 18.35 -3.84
C THR A 54 -1.19 17.63 -5.10
N PRO A 55 -2.51 17.54 -5.35
CA PRO A 55 -3.04 16.98 -6.59
C PRO A 55 -2.94 17.96 -7.78
N PRO A 56 -2.95 17.46 -9.04
CA PRO A 56 -2.99 16.06 -9.40
C PRO A 56 -1.63 15.38 -9.17
N ILE A 57 -1.64 14.16 -8.63
CA ILE A 57 -0.45 13.34 -8.51
C ILE A 57 -0.19 12.53 -9.79
N THR A 58 1.04 12.11 -10.01
CA THR A 58 1.40 11.14 -11.06
C THR A 58 1.16 9.70 -10.58
N MET A 59 1.14 8.74 -11.51
CA MET A 59 1.10 7.31 -11.15
C MET A 59 2.27 6.94 -10.26
N ASP A 60 3.49 7.39 -10.58
CA ASP A 60 4.68 7.13 -9.77
C ASP A 60 4.53 7.68 -8.33
N GLN A 61 3.98 8.90 -8.18
CA GLN A 61 3.67 9.45 -6.85
C GLN A 61 2.61 8.61 -6.13
N GLY A 62 1.59 8.15 -6.86
CA GLY A 62 0.60 7.20 -6.33
C GLY A 62 1.22 5.89 -5.85
N VAL A 63 2.18 5.33 -6.60
CA VAL A 63 2.93 4.14 -6.20
C VAL A 63 3.75 4.40 -4.94
N GLN A 64 4.42 5.56 -4.84
CA GLN A 64 5.16 5.89 -3.61
C GLN A 64 4.24 5.98 -2.38
N ILE A 65 3.04 6.55 -2.54
CA ILE A 65 2.03 6.62 -1.47
C ILE A 65 1.55 5.21 -1.12
N LEU A 66 1.17 4.39 -2.11
CA LEU A 66 0.75 3.01 -1.91
C LEU A 66 1.81 2.18 -1.17
N MET A 67 3.07 2.28 -1.59
CA MET A 67 4.18 1.61 -0.93
C MET A 67 4.36 2.08 0.52
N SER A 68 4.06 3.34 0.84
CA SER A 68 4.11 3.85 2.21
C SER A 68 2.99 3.29 3.09
N ASP A 69 1.79 3.11 2.52
CA ASP A 69 0.64 2.51 3.21
C ASP A 69 0.88 1.03 3.53
N LEU A 70 1.57 0.31 2.62
CA LEU A 70 1.88 -1.10 2.77
C LEU A 70 2.88 -1.38 3.91
N VAL A 71 3.73 -0.43 4.32
CA VAL A 71 4.78 -0.68 5.32
C VAL A 71 4.21 -1.20 6.65
N GLU A 72 3.15 -0.58 7.17
CA GLU A 72 2.55 -1.03 8.44
C GLU A 72 1.90 -2.41 8.29
N PHE A 73 1.23 -2.63 7.15
CA PHE A 73 0.59 -3.89 6.84
C PHE A 73 1.60 -5.04 6.69
N GLU A 74 2.67 -4.83 5.92
CA GLU A 74 3.77 -5.78 5.73
C GLU A 74 4.45 -6.14 7.05
N ASN A 75 4.65 -5.16 7.94
CA ASN A 75 5.21 -5.41 9.27
C ASN A 75 4.28 -6.31 10.10
N CYS A 76 2.97 -6.09 10.03
CA CYS A 76 1.98 -6.93 10.69
C CYS A 76 2.01 -8.37 10.16
N VAL A 77 2.02 -8.55 8.83
CA VAL A 77 2.07 -9.88 8.19
C VAL A 77 3.37 -10.61 8.54
N ASN A 78 4.52 -9.92 8.49
CA ASN A 78 5.80 -10.52 8.85
C ASN A 78 5.84 -11.00 10.31
N ALA A 79 5.18 -10.27 11.22
CA ALA A 79 5.09 -10.64 12.63
C ALA A 79 4.08 -11.78 12.88
N ALA A 80 2.91 -11.72 12.24
CA ALA A 80 1.81 -12.65 12.46
C ALA A 80 1.98 -14.00 11.73
N ALA A 81 2.65 -13.99 10.57
CA ALA A 81 2.81 -15.15 9.70
C ALA A 81 4.25 -15.31 9.19
N PRO A 82 5.24 -15.48 10.08
CA PRO A 82 6.67 -15.56 9.70
C PRO A 82 7.00 -16.74 8.77
N GLN A 83 6.12 -17.75 8.70
CA GLN A 83 6.27 -18.96 7.88
C GLN A 83 5.91 -18.80 6.40
N LEU A 84 5.29 -17.68 5.97
CA LEU A 84 4.88 -17.51 4.58
C LEU A 84 6.08 -17.50 3.62
N ASN A 85 5.93 -18.06 2.43
CA ASN A 85 6.88 -17.81 1.33
C ASN A 85 6.51 -16.49 0.61
N GLN A 86 7.37 -16.00 -0.28
CA GLN A 86 7.16 -14.71 -0.96
C GLN A 86 5.82 -14.64 -1.70
N ASN A 87 5.42 -15.68 -2.42
CA ASN A 87 4.16 -15.69 -3.17
C ASN A 87 2.94 -15.62 -2.25
N GLN A 88 3.02 -16.27 -1.08
CA GLN A 88 1.95 -16.21 -0.08
C GLN A 88 1.92 -14.86 0.63
N PHE A 89 3.08 -14.24 0.84
CA PHE A 89 3.19 -12.90 1.39
C PHE A 89 2.57 -11.88 0.42
N ASP A 90 2.97 -11.89 -0.85
CA ASP A 90 2.43 -11.01 -1.90
C ASP A 90 0.91 -11.12 -2.08
N ALA A 91 0.30 -12.26 -1.74
CA ALA A 91 -1.14 -12.48 -1.87
C ALA A 91 -1.94 -11.96 -0.67
N VAL A 92 -1.30 -11.73 0.47
CA VAL A 92 -1.96 -11.26 1.69
C VAL A 92 -1.58 -9.84 2.06
N SER A 93 -0.44 -9.33 1.56
CA SER A 93 0.02 -7.93 1.56
C SER A 93 -0.87 -7.03 0.71
#